data_AF-A0ABD7ILS0-F1
#
_entry.id   AF-A0ABD7ILS0-F1
#
_cell.length_a   1.000
_cell.length_b   1.000
_cell.length_c   1.000
_cell.angle_alpha   90.00
_cell.angle_beta   90.00
_cell.angle_gamma   90.00
#
_symmetry.space_group_name_H-M   'P 1'
#
loop_
_entity.id
_entity.type
_entity.pdbx_description
1 polymer ?
#
loop_
_entity_poly.entity_id
_entity_poly.type
_entity_poly.pdbx_seq_one_letter_code
_entity_poly.pdbx_strand_id
1 'polypeptide(L)' 'MLNNVKVRPAYYIIEQAIKSGKINQNTTVIESSSGNFGVSLATICNLLQLKFIAVIEPNISPCPLILRTGL' A
#
# COMPACT_ATOMS: atom_id res chain seq x y z
N MET A 1 9.12 -10.28 2.24
CA MET A 1 9.58 -8.90 1.97
C MET A 1 10.91 -8.80 1.22
N LEU A 2 11.87 -9.73 1.41
CA LEU A 2 13.25 -9.58 0.90
C LEU A 2 13.44 -9.59 -0.63
N ASN A 3 12.44 -10.01 -1.42
CA ASN A 3 12.59 -10.14 -2.89
C ASN A 3 11.91 -9.00 -3.67
N ASN A 4 11.52 -7.92 -2.99
CA ASN A 4 10.78 -6.82 -3.60
C ASN A 4 11.53 -5.49 -3.45
N VAL A 5 12.25 -5.11 -4.51
CA VAL A 5 13.04 -3.87 -4.58
C VAL A 5 12.20 -2.61 -4.36
N LYS A 6 10.88 -2.70 -4.52
CA LYS A 6 9.96 -1.57 -4.41
C LYS A 6 9.47 -1.29 -2.99
N VAL A 7 9.90 -2.09 -2.00
CA VAL A 7 9.57 -1.84 -0.58
C VAL A 7 10.18 -0.53 -0.09
N ARG A 8 11.43 -0.23 -0.45
CA ARG A 8 12.11 1.02 -0.04
C ARG A 8 11.40 2.28 -0.54
N PRO A 9 11.08 2.44 -1.84
CA PRO A 9 10.36 3.62 -2.29
C PRO A 9 8.94 3.70 -1.72
N ALA A 10 8.25 2.57 -1.55
CA ALA A 10 6.91 2.56 -0.93
C ALA A 10 6.96 3.06 0.51
N TYR A 11 7.95 2.64 1.30
CA TYR A 11 8.13 3.10 2.67
C TYR A 11 8.43 4.59 2.72
N TYR A 12 9.35 5.06 1.87
CA TYR A 12 9.71 6.48 1.82
C TYR A 12 8.49 7.36 1.50
N ILE A 13 7.66 6.99 0.52
CA ILE A 13 6.47 7.76 0.14
C ILE A 13 5.49 7.87 1.32
N ILE A 14 5.18 6.75 1.97
CA ILE A 14 4.26 6.72 3.12
C ILE A 14 4.84 7.51 4.29
N GLU A 15 6.11 7.33 4.60
CA GLU A 15 6.78 8.04 5.70
C GLU A 15 6.75 9.56 5.49
N GLN A 16 7.07 10.04 4.29
CA GLN A 16 7.02 11.47 3.99
C GLN A 16 5.58 12.01 3.99
N ALA A 17 4.60 11.22 3.55
CA ALA A 17 3.20 11.61 3.58
C ALA A 17 2.68 11.76 5.03
N ILE A 18 3.11 10.88 5.95
CA ILE A 18 2.82 11.00 7.39
C ILE A 18 3.54 12.20 7.98
N LYS A 19 4.85 12.34 7.74
CA LYS A 19 5.67 13.46 8.28
C LYS A 19 5.16 14.83 7.83
N SER A 20 4.63 14.94 6.61
CA SER A 20 4.04 16.17 6.08
C SER A 20 2.58 16.39 6.50
N GLY A 21 1.98 15.47 7.26
CA GLY A 21 0.58 15.56 7.70
C GLY A 21 -0.45 15.34 6.60
N LYS A 22 -0.04 14.91 5.40
CA LYS A 22 -0.93 14.65 4.26
C LYS A 22 -1.83 13.44 4.48
N ILE A 23 -1.33 12.43 5.22
CA ILE A 23 -2.09 11.24 5.56
C ILE A 23 -2.01 10.97 7.06
N ASN A 24 -3.05 10.34 7.60
CA ASN A 24 -3.15 9.89 8.98
C ASN A 24 -3.96 8.57 9.04
N GLN A 25 -4.24 8.07 10.25
CA GLN A 25 -4.98 6.82 10.47
C GLN A 25 -6.39 6.79 9.85
N ASN A 26 -6.98 7.95 9.58
CA ASN A 26 -8.29 8.06 8.94
C ASN A 26 -8.20 8.15 7.42
N THR A 27 -7.00 8.28 6.86
CA THR A 27 -6.78 8.35 5.41
C THR A 27 -6.83 6.97 4.78
N THR A 28 -7.41 6.90 3.58
CA THR A 28 -7.33 5.71 2.72
C THR A 28 -6.32 5.96 1.62
N VAL A 29 -5.26 5.16 1.59
CA VAL A 29 -4.26 5.18 0.53
C VAL A 29 -4.80 4.37 -0.64
N ILE A 30 -4.91 4.99 -1.81
CA ILE A 30 -5.39 4.35 -3.04
C ILE A 30 -4.26 4.37 -4.05
N GLU A 31 -3.93 3.21 -4.61
CA GLU A 31 -2.89 3.07 -5.63
C GLU A 31 -3.42 2.24 -6.79
N SER A 32 -3.24 2.75 -8.01
CA SER A 32 -3.51 1.99 -9.25
C SER A 32 -2.25 1.23 -9.64
N SER A 33 -2.11 -0.03 -9.25
CA SER A 33 -0.89 -0.81 -9.51
C SER A 33 -1.19 -2.23 -9.95
N SER A 34 -0.50 -2.66 -10.99
CA SER A 34 -0.53 -4.02 -11.56
C SER A 34 0.51 -4.99 -10.98
N GLY A 35 1.24 -4.62 -9.92
CA GLY A 35 2.38 -5.45 -9.49
C GLY A 35 2.97 -5.17 -8.11
N ASN A 36 4.25 -5.52 -7.96
CA ASN A 36 5.02 -5.56 -6.71
C ASN A 36 5.01 -4.25 -5.87
N PHE A 37 4.69 -3.11 -6.47
CA PHE A 37 4.58 -1.84 -5.74
C PHE A 37 3.31 -1.80 -4.87
N GLY A 38 2.16 -2.16 -5.43
CA GLY A 38 0.91 -2.27 -4.67
C GLY A 38 1.03 -3.25 -3.51
N VAL A 39 1.71 -4.38 -3.71
CA VAL A 39 1.99 -5.34 -2.63
C VAL A 39 2.87 -4.72 -1.52
N SER A 40 3.88 -3.93 -1.90
CA SER A 40 4.73 -3.24 -0.93
C SER A 40 3.93 -2.23 -0.11
N LEU A 41 3.12 -1.41 -0.78
CA LEU A 41 2.24 -0.43 -0.14
C LEU A 41 1.21 -1.09 0.77
N ALA A 42 0.54 -2.15 0.30
CA ALA A 42 -0.41 -2.92 1.11
C ALA A 42 0.23 -3.43 2.40
N THR A 43 1.45 -3.98 2.29
CA THR A 43 2.15 -4.52 3.47
C THR A 43 2.53 -3.41 4.45
N ILE A 44 3.05 -2.28 3.95
CA ILE A 44 3.41 -1.13 4.78
C ILE A 44 2.17 -0.50 5.43
N CYS A 45 1.09 -0.33 4.67
CA CYS A 45 -0.16 0.23 5.18
C CYS A 45 -0.75 -0.66 6.28
N ASN A 46 -0.75 -1.99 6.09
CA ASN A 46 -1.16 -2.95 7.11
C ASN A 46 -0.33 -2.83 8.40
N LEU A 47 1.00 -2.73 8.29
CA LEU A 47 1.87 -2.57 9.46
C LEU A 47 1.65 -1.25 10.20
N LEU A 48 1.24 -0.20 9.48
CA LEU A 48 0.97 1.12 10.02
C LEU A 48 -0.51 1.36 10.37
N GLN A 49 -1.36 0.33 10.24
CA GLN A 49 -2.81 0.37 10.44
C GLN A 49 -3.55 1.38 9.54
N LEU A 50 -2.97 1.69 8.39
CA LEU A 50 -3.58 2.55 7.38
C LEU A 50 -4.52 1.74 6.48
N LYS A 51 -5.64 2.37 6.10
CA LYS A 51 -6.54 1.80 5.09
C LYS A 51 -5.88 1.87 3.71
N PHE A 52 -5.91 0.77 2.98
CA PHE A 52 -5.31 0.68 1.65
C PHE A 52 -6.27 0.04 0.65
N ILE A 53 -6.33 0.60 -0.56
CA ILE A 53 -7.07 0.05 -1.70
C ILE A 53 -6.13 -0.01 -2.89
N ALA A 54 -5.89 -1.23 -3.40
CA ALA A 54 -5.26 -1.43 -4.68
C ALA A 54 -6.33 -1.44 -5.78
N VAL A 55 -6.15 -0.61 -6.79
CA VAL A 55 -6.91 -0.69 -8.05
C VAL A 55 -6.04 -1.44 -9.05
N ILE A 56 -6.44 -2.67 -9.38
CA ILE A 56 -5.77 -3.54 -10.34
C ILE A 56 -6.64 -3.67 -11.59
N GLU A 57 -6.03 -3.67 -12.78
CA GLU A 57 -6.77 -4.05 -13.98
C GLU A 57 -7.13 -5.54 -13.93
N PRO A 58 -8.32 -5.96 -14.39
CA PRO A 58 -8.81 -7.33 -14.28
C PRO A 58 -7.96 -8.37 -15.04
N ASN A 59 -7.08 -7.92 -15.95
CA ASN A 59 -6.31 -8.76 -16.85
C ASN A 59 -4.92 -9.15 -16.33
N ILE A 60 -4.61 -8.83 -15.08
CA ILE A 60 -3.29 -9.03 -14.47
C ILE A 60 -3.47 -9.98 -13.29
N SER A 61 -2.61 -11.00 -13.22
CA SER A 61 -2.68 -12.17 -12.33
C SER A 61 -3.40 -11.91 -11.00
N PRO A 62 -4.41 -12.73 -10.63
CA PRO A 62 -5.31 -12.41 -9.52
C PRO A 62 -4.54 -12.42 -8.21
N CYS A 63 -4.29 -11.24 -7.66
CA CYS A 63 -3.94 -11.09 -6.26
C CYS A 63 -4.98 -10.19 -5.59
N PRO A 64 -6.12 -10.74 -5.13
CA PRO A 64 -7.13 -9.97 -4.43
C PRO A 64 -6.68 -9.76 -2.98
N LEU A 65 -5.69 -8.89 -2.75
CA LEU A 65 -5.36 -8.40 -1.42
C LEU A 65 -6.21 -7.17 -1.12
N ILE A 66 -7.52 -7.37 -1.01
CA ILE A 66 -8.34 -6.48 -0.17
C ILE A 66 -8.01 -6.89 1.27
N LEU A 67 -6.90 -6.37 1.79
CA LEU A 67 -6.63 -6.40 3.22
C LEU A 67 -7.50 -5.33 3.87
N ARG A 68 -8.75 -5.70 4.21
CA ARG A 68 -9.51 -4.97 5.22
C ARG A 68 -8.84 -5.23 6.57
N THR A 69 -7.81 -4.47 6.89
CA THR A 69 -7.22 -4.49 8.22
C THR A 69 -7.96 -3.45 9.04
N GLY A 70 -9.16 -3.86 9.46
CA GLY A 70 -9.94 -3.22 10.50
C GLY A 70 -10.17 -4.26 11.58
N LEU A 71 -9.37 -4.15 12.65
CA LEU A 71 -9.80 -4.47 14.01
C LEU A 71 -9.92 -3.12 14.73
#